data_AF-A0A922L5L5-F1
#
_entry.id   AF-A0A922L5L5-F1
#
_cell.length_a   1.000
_cell.length_b   1.000
_cell.length_c   1.000
_cell.angle_alpha   90.00
_cell.angle_beta   90.00
_cell.angle_gamma   90.00
#
_symmetry.space_group_name_H-M   'P 1'
#
loop_
_entity.id
_entity.type
_entity.pdbx_description
1 polymer ?
#
loop_
_entity_poly.entity_id
_entity_poly.type
_entity_poly.pdbx_seq_one_letter_code
_entity_poly.pdbx_strand_id
1 'polypeptide(L)'
;MISDIINECFKCFKYYLFRLEYSLLDYQRRCIRWTCYRTIKPSIWITTYSTIITSIMLTTIRRPKSIIGLPLSFEDLEEMFNIQRLDITIVHLLVVFMLLEYLWFELFKKIFSYNFPLNDLFIKYYNYNDNLLERRLRHYLTLFYQIIHSISTLFYRLTVLTILSGYALFMIHVGYLYLDGKWNTFQWLLFLQLWTMLLFRLLYLLGQLFLVMKFLLFIVEFWRIQFIKMFQTTQILFRCNRNKMDFNNSINRRLFWQSFHRQYLALYLDTWKFDDAIRIVLVAMEMAAKSAIIDCTVFVSKQLRINLHNTFVILWLGSAFAYIKVIYSHVSSLPFYNQRYSQLIMNWNARTYWQRFCTRQQQRLLQESSSSSWTKLKHFNARIILRDVIKSNLFIQTMTNNLFGLNCGQIFFITRYKYLELLLMDVMLILLFYKKICLY
;
A
#
# COMPACT_ATOMS: atom_id res chain seq x y z
N MET A 1 1.53 19.27 11.39
CA MET A 1 1.01 19.00 10.03
C MET A 1 1.21 17.55 9.62
N ILE A 2 2.41 16.97 9.63
CA ILE A 2 2.58 15.54 9.26
C ILE A 2 1.95 14.64 10.32
N SER A 3 2.10 14.98 11.60
CA SER A 3 1.40 14.33 12.72
C SER A 3 -0.11 14.28 12.52
N ASP A 4 -0.72 15.38 12.04
CA ASP A 4 -2.16 15.45 11.78
C ASP A 4 -2.58 14.48 10.67
N ILE A 5 -1.80 14.42 9.58
CA ILE A 5 -2.03 13.46 8.47
C ILE A 5 -1.94 12.01 8.96
N ILE A 6 -1.01 11.72 9.87
CA ILE A 6 -0.83 10.38 10.45
C ILE A 6 -2.00 10.03 11.38
N ASN A 7 -2.53 11.00 12.13
CA ASN A 7 -3.72 10.80 12.94
C ASN A 7 -4.97 10.55 12.08
N GLU A 8 -5.15 11.32 11.00
CA GLU A 8 -6.19 11.05 10.00
C GLU A 8 -6.06 9.65 9.39
N CYS A 9 -4.83 9.25 9.03
CA CYS A 9 -4.53 7.93 8.53
C CYS A 9 -4.98 6.84 9.51
N PHE A 10 -4.57 6.94 10.77
CA PHE A 10 -4.97 5.97 11.80
C PHE A 10 -6.49 5.89 11.94
N LYS A 11 -7.20 7.02 11.98
CA LYS A 11 -8.67 7.05 12.05
C LYS A 11 -9.32 6.34 10.86
N CYS A 12 -8.79 6.53 9.65
CA CYS A 12 -9.30 5.86 8.46
C CYS A 12 -9.02 4.35 8.46
N PHE A 13 -7.82 3.91 8.81
CA PHE A 13 -7.49 2.49 8.97
C PHE A 13 -8.38 1.83 10.03
N LYS A 14 -8.59 2.53 11.14
CA LYS A 14 -9.45 2.09 12.23
C LYS A 14 -10.88 1.81 11.79
N TYR A 15 -11.46 2.70 10.99
CA TYR A 15 -12.85 2.57 10.52
C TYR A 15 -13.01 1.56 9.37
N TYR A 16 -12.19 1.67 8.32
CA TYR A 16 -12.35 0.91 7.08
C TYR A 16 -11.65 -0.45 7.05
N LEU A 17 -10.50 -0.56 7.74
CA LEU A 17 -9.67 -1.77 7.69
C LEU A 17 -9.84 -2.62 8.94
N PHE A 18 -9.78 -2.02 10.13
CA PHE A 18 -9.82 -2.76 11.40
C PHE A 18 -11.24 -2.99 11.92
N ARG A 19 -12.15 -2.05 11.67
CA ARG A 19 -13.54 -2.03 12.16
C ARG A 19 -13.63 -2.02 13.70
N LEU A 20 -12.65 -1.44 14.37
CA LEU A 20 -12.52 -1.48 15.83
C LEU A 20 -12.41 -0.10 16.43
N GLU A 21 -13.14 0.20 17.51
CA GLU A 21 -13.03 1.48 18.20
C GLU A 21 -12.03 1.40 19.36
N TYR A 22 -10.77 1.79 19.10
CA TYR A 22 -9.70 1.88 20.10
C TYR A 22 -8.79 3.10 19.89
N SER A 23 -8.01 3.46 20.92
CA SER A 23 -6.96 4.46 20.84
C SER A 23 -5.57 3.81 20.77
N LEU A 24 -4.58 4.53 20.22
CA LEU A 24 -3.19 4.05 20.17
C LEU A 24 -2.61 3.83 21.59
N LEU A 25 -3.06 4.60 22.59
CA LEU A 25 -2.67 4.43 23.99
C LEU A 25 -3.21 3.12 24.57
N ASP A 26 -4.46 2.75 24.24
CA ASP A 26 -5.04 1.47 24.67
C ASP A 26 -4.28 0.29 24.08
N TYR A 27 -3.88 0.40 22.81
CA TYR A 27 -3.05 -0.60 22.15
C TYR A 27 -1.68 -0.72 22.82
N GLN A 28 -1.01 0.41 23.09
CA GLN A 28 0.30 0.45 23.74
C GLN A 28 0.28 -0.16 25.16
N ARG A 29 -0.80 0.08 25.92
CA ARG A 29 -0.99 -0.45 27.27
C ARG A 29 -1.55 -1.87 27.31
N ARG A 30 -1.80 -2.48 26.15
CA ARG A 30 -2.45 -3.79 26.01
C ARG A 30 -3.81 -3.88 26.71
N CYS A 31 -4.60 -2.82 26.62
CA CYS A 31 -5.87 -2.65 27.32
C CYS A 31 -7.12 -2.77 26.42
N ILE A 32 -6.97 -3.26 25.18
CA ILE A 32 -8.11 -3.56 24.30
C ILE A 32 -8.86 -4.77 24.89
N ARG A 33 -9.94 -4.49 25.62
CA ARG A 33 -10.75 -5.51 26.31
C ARG A 33 -11.81 -6.09 25.39
N TRP A 34 -11.87 -7.43 25.33
CA TRP A 34 -12.92 -8.20 24.64
C TRP A 34 -14.33 -7.89 25.16
N THR A 35 -14.45 -7.54 26.44
CA THR A 35 -15.73 -7.31 27.11
C THR A 35 -16.33 -5.93 26.83
N CYS A 36 -15.57 -5.00 26.22
CA CYS A 36 -16.09 -3.68 25.89
C CYS A 36 -16.89 -3.73 24.58
N TYR A 37 -18.22 -3.85 24.70
CA TYR A 37 -19.12 -3.83 23.55
C TYR A 37 -18.87 -2.63 22.62
N ARG A 38 -18.53 -1.47 23.16
CA ARG A 38 -18.24 -0.27 22.37
C ARG A 38 -17.09 -0.47 21.37
N THR A 39 -16.03 -1.18 21.75
CA THR A 39 -14.85 -1.40 20.90
C THR A 39 -15.14 -2.34 19.75
N ILE A 40 -15.94 -3.39 19.98
CA ILE A 40 -16.20 -4.48 19.02
C ILE A 40 -17.49 -4.24 18.23
N LYS A 41 -18.41 -3.41 18.72
CA LYS A 41 -19.69 -3.11 18.08
C LYS A 41 -19.57 -2.84 16.57
N PRO A 42 -18.68 -1.96 16.08
CA PRO A 42 -18.57 -1.73 14.63
C PRO A 42 -18.14 -2.98 13.86
N SER A 43 -17.26 -3.81 14.42
CA SER A 43 -16.86 -5.08 13.82
C SER A 43 -18.06 -6.00 13.67
N ILE A 44 -18.85 -6.20 14.73
CA ILE A 44 -20.02 -7.08 14.70
C ILE A 44 -21.01 -6.59 13.64
N TRP A 45 -21.44 -5.33 13.70
CA TRP A 45 -22.44 -4.82 12.77
C TRP A 45 -22.00 -4.86 11.31
N ILE A 46 -20.79 -4.41 11.00
CA ILE A 46 -20.30 -4.38 9.62
C ILE A 46 -20.11 -5.81 9.07
N THR A 47 -19.61 -6.73 9.90
CA THR A 47 -19.40 -8.13 9.47
C THR A 47 -20.73 -8.85 9.31
N THR A 48 -21.70 -8.69 10.24
CA THR A 48 -23.03 -9.28 10.10
C THR A 48 -23.74 -8.78 8.85
N TYR A 49 -23.67 -7.47 8.56
CA TYR A 49 -24.22 -6.93 7.31
C TYR A 49 -23.52 -7.52 6.08
N SER A 50 -22.18 -7.63 6.12
CA SER A 50 -21.42 -8.24 5.03
C SER A 50 -21.81 -9.70 4.80
N THR A 51 -21.96 -10.50 5.86
CA THR A 51 -22.32 -11.93 5.75
C THR A 51 -23.74 -12.11 5.22
N ILE A 52 -24.69 -11.27 5.65
CA ILE A 52 -26.06 -11.30 5.15
C ILE A 52 -26.06 -10.98 3.64
N ILE A 53 -25.43 -9.88 3.23
CA ILE A 53 -25.38 -9.47 1.81
C ILE A 53 -24.68 -10.53 0.94
N THR A 54 -23.54 -11.06 1.39
CA THR A 54 -22.81 -12.10 0.64
C THR A 54 -23.62 -13.39 0.53
N SER A 55 -24.33 -13.80 1.59
CA SER A 55 -25.23 -14.96 1.52
C SER A 55 -26.35 -14.76 0.52
N ILE A 56 -26.95 -13.57 0.48
CA ILE A 56 -28.03 -13.23 -0.44
C ILE A 56 -27.51 -13.22 -1.88
N MET A 57 -26.38 -12.57 -2.14
CA MET A 57 -25.72 -12.57 -3.46
C MET A 57 -25.39 -13.99 -3.93
N LEU A 58 -24.96 -14.87 -3.03
CA LEU A 58 -24.70 -16.26 -3.37
C LEU A 58 -25.99 -17.02 -3.72
N THR A 59 -27.07 -16.77 -2.99
CA THR A 59 -28.38 -17.39 -3.28
C THR A 59 -28.98 -16.91 -4.60
N THR A 60 -28.83 -15.63 -4.95
CA THR A 60 -29.32 -15.07 -6.22
C THR A 60 -28.56 -15.64 -7.41
N ILE A 61 -27.25 -15.85 -7.30
CA ILE A 61 -26.46 -16.55 -8.33
C ILE A 61 -26.93 -18.00 -8.53
N ARG A 62 -27.20 -18.73 -7.44
CA ARG A 62 -27.56 -20.15 -7.51
C ARG A 62 -28.99 -20.40 -8.01
N ARG A 63 -29.89 -19.42 -7.86
CA ARG A 63 -31.30 -19.51 -8.26
C ARG A 63 -31.70 -18.24 -9.04
N PRO A 64 -31.35 -18.16 -10.34
CA PRO A 64 -31.64 -16.98 -11.16
C PRO A 64 -33.14 -16.79 -11.43
N LYS A 65 -33.92 -17.88 -11.44
CA LYS A 65 -35.38 -17.86 -11.53
C LYS A 65 -35.94 -17.84 -10.10
N SER A 66 -36.24 -16.63 -9.63
CA SER A 66 -36.98 -16.30 -8.40
C SER A 66 -36.89 -17.30 -7.24
N ILE A 67 -36.10 -16.96 -6.22
CA ILE A 67 -36.28 -17.56 -4.90
C ILE A 67 -37.71 -17.21 -4.45
N ILE A 68 -38.45 -18.20 -3.94
CA ILE A 68 -39.74 -17.98 -3.25
C ILE A 68 -39.55 -16.84 -2.23
N GLY A 69 -40.06 -15.65 -2.55
CA GLY A 69 -39.99 -14.45 -1.71
C GLY A 69 -39.00 -13.32 -2.10
N LEU A 70 -38.09 -13.51 -3.06
CA LEU A 70 -37.23 -12.44 -3.60
C LEU A 70 -37.60 -12.16 -5.07
N PRO A 71 -38.19 -10.99 -5.40
CA PRO A 71 -39.00 -10.82 -6.61
C PRO A 71 -38.27 -10.31 -7.87
N LEU A 72 -36.96 -10.04 -7.85
CA LEU A 72 -36.22 -9.63 -9.06
C LEU A 72 -35.25 -10.72 -9.52
N SER A 73 -35.41 -11.15 -10.77
CA SER A 73 -34.40 -11.91 -11.49
C SER A 73 -33.30 -10.97 -12.00
N PHE A 74 -32.11 -11.50 -12.31
CA PHE A 74 -31.07 -10.68 -12.95
C PHE A 74 -31.51 -10.18 -14.33
N GLU A 75 -32.42 -10.90 -14.99
CA GLU A 75 -32.98 -10.54 -16.28
C GLU A 75 -33.74 -9.20 -16.20
N ASP A 76 -34.49 -8.97 -15.11
CA ASP A 76 -35.22 -7.71 -14.89
C ASP A 76 -34.25 -6.52 -14.68
N LEU A 77 -33.11 -6.73 -14.00
CA LEU A 77 -32.06 -5.71 -13.83
C LEU A 77 -31.33 -5.40 -15.14
N GLU A 78 -31.05 -6.45 -15.92
CA GLU A 78 -30.42 -6.36 -17.23
C GLU A 78 -31.28 -5.57 -18.20
N GLU A 79 -32.59 -5.81 -18.22
CA GLU A 79 -33.54 -5.06 -19.03
C GLU A 79 -33.62 -3.59 -18.59
N MET A 80 -33.73 -3.32 -17.29
CA MET A 80 -33.90 -1.96 -16.76
C MET A 80 -32.70 -1.05 -17.09
N PHE A 81 -31.47 -1.57 -16.93
CA PHE A 81 -30.26 -0.78 -17.24
C PHE A 81 -29.77 -0.96 -18.68
N ASN A 82 -30.42 -1.81 -19.47
CA ASN A 82 -29.99 -2.24 -20.80
C ASN A 82 -28.51 -2.70 -20.78
N ILE A 83 -28.20 -3.57 -19.81
CA ILE A 83 -26.88 -4.18 -19.58
C ILE A 83 -27.02 -5.67 -19.82
N GLN A 84 -26.06 -6.30 -20.47
CA GLN A 84 -26.04 -7.75 -20.65
C GLN A 84 -25.08 -8.39 -19.65
N ARG A 85 -25.41 -9.59 -19.16
CA ARG A 85 -24.49 -10.39 -18.32
C ARG A 85 -24.04 -9.65 -17.05
N LEU A 86 -25.00 -9.03 -16.38
CA LEU A 86 -24.81 -8.39 -15.07
C LEU A 86 -24.43 -9.43 -14.00
N ASP A 87 -24.74 -10.71 -14.24
CA ASP A 87 -24.28 -11.84 -13.43
C ASP A 87 -22.76 -11.85 -13.21
N ILE A 88 -21.96 -11.50 -14.24
CA ILE A 88 -20.49 -11.44 -14.16
C ILE A 88 -20.02 -10.39 -13.14
N THR A 89 -20.64 -9.20 -13.15
CA THR A 89 -20.23 -8.11 -12.24
C THR A 89 -20.62 -8.41 -10.80
N ILE A 90 -21.73 -9.12 -10.59
CA ILE A 90 -22.16 -9.58 -9.28
C ILE A 90 -21.23 -10.67 -8.74
N VAL A 91 -20.81 -11.63 -9.57
CA VAL A 91 -19.80 -12.63 -9.20
C VAL A 91 -18.49 -11.94 -8.80
N HIS A 92 -18.04 -10.95 -9.56
CA HIS A 92 -16.87 -10.15 -9.21
C HIS A 92 -17.01 -9.50 -7.82
N LEU A 93 -18.14 -8.80 -7.57
CA LEU A 93 -18.41 -8.17 -6.28
C LEU A 93 -18.39 -9.18 -5.12
N LEU A 94 -18.92 -10.39 -5.34
CA LEU A 94 -18.87 -11.46 -4.35
C LEU A 94 -17.44 -11.90 -4.05
N VAL A 95 -16.60 -12.11 -5.07
CA VAL A 95 -15.18 -12.45 -4.91
C VAL A 95 -14.47 -11.36 -4.09
N VAL A 96 -14.69 -10.09 -4.43
CA VAL A 96 -14.08 -8.97 -3.70
C VAL A 96 -14.58 -8.91 -2.25
N PHE A 97 -15.87 -9.11 -2.00
CA PHE A 97 -16.40 -9.13 -0.63
C PHE A 97 -15.79 -10.25 0.21
N MET A 98 -15.69 -11.46 -0.32
CA MET A 98 -15.07 -12.59 0.38
C MET A 98 -13.60 -12.32 0.71
N LEU A 99 -12.86 -11.76 -0.24
CA LEU A 99 -11.46 -11.40 -0.07
C LEU A 99 -11.26 -10.29 0.99
N LEU A 100 -12.15 -9.29 1.03
CA LEU A 100 -12.10 -8.23 2.04
C LEU A 100 -12.45 -8.74 3.45
N GLU A 101 -13.41 -9.65 3.58
CA GLU A 101 -13.73 -10.26 4.88
C GLU A 101 -12.58 -11.16 5.38
N TYR A 102 -11.95 -11.92 4.49
CA TYR A 102 -10.73 -12.66 4.81
C TYR A 102 -9.61 -11.74 5.29
N LEU A 103 -9.36 -10.64 4.57
CA LEU A 103 -8.35 -9.65 4.94
C LEU A 103 -8.64 -9.04 6.32
N TRP A 104 -9.90 -8.66 6.57
CA TRP A 104 -10.32 -8.12 7.85
C TRP A 104 -10.05 -9.11 8.99
N PHE A 105 -10.42 -10.39 8.82
CA PHE A 105 -10.24 -11.41 9.85
C PHE A 105 -8.76 -11.59 10.25
N GLU A 106 -7.86 -11.65 9.27
CA GLU A 106 -6.42 -11.75 9.51
C GLU A 106 -5.87 -10.52 10.26
N LEU A 107 -6.27 -9.32 9.86
CA LEU A 107 -5.84 -8.08 10.51
C LEU A 107 -6.41 -7.95 11.93
N PHE A 108 -7.69 -8.30 12.11
CA PHE A 108 -8.36 -8.31 13.39
C PHE A 108 -7.61 -9.21 14.38
N LYS A 109 -7.27 -10.44 13.98
CA LYS A 109 -6.48 -11.38 14.79
C LYS A 109 -5.12 -10.81 15.19
N LYS A 110 -4.40 -10.16 14.27
CA LYS A 110 -3.10 -9.52 14.57
C LYS A 110 -3.23 -8.36 15.56
N ILE A 111 -4.28 -7.55 15.45
CA ILE A 111 -4.50 -6.41 16.35
C ILE A 111 -4.86 -6.89 17.75
N PHE A 112 -5.76 -7.88 17.86
CA PHE A 112 -6.15 -8.43 19.17
C PHE A 112 -5.02 -9.16 19.89
N SER A 113 -4.11 -9.77 19.15
CA SER A 113 -2.89 -10.37 19.71
C SER A 113 -1.80 -9.35 20.03
N TYR A 114 -2.04 -8.05 19.80
CA TYR A 114 -1.06 -6.97 19.94
C TYR A 114 0.22 -7.17 19.12
N ASN A 115 0.13 -7.96 18.06
CA ASN A 115 1.24 -8.31 17.16
C ASN A 115 1.09 -7.60 15.82
N PHE A 116 0.47 -6.43 15.81
CA PHE A 116 0.28 -5.63 14.60
C PHE A 116 1.29 -4.48 14.51
N PRO A 117 2.37 -4.64 13.72
CA PRO A 117 3.51 -3.71 13.73
C PRO A 117 3.20 -2.32 13.18
N LEU A 118 2.13 -2.16 12.40
CA LEU A 118 1.68 -0.85 11.91
C LEU A 118 1.28 0.08 13.06
N ASN A 119 0.69 -0.46 14.14
CA ASN A 119 0.28 0.35 15.28
C ASN A 119 1.49 0.89 16.04
N ASP A 120 2.58 0.12 16.14
CA ASP A 120 3.84 0.61 16.69
C ASP A 120 4.38 1.79 15.88
N LEU A 121 4.27 1.72 14.55
CA LEU A 121 4.67 2.81 13.67
C LEU A 121 3.78 4.04 13.89
N PHE A 122 2.46 3.86 13.99
CA PHE A 122 1.56 4.96 14.30
C PHE A 122 1.88 5.61 15.65
N ILE A 123 2.17 4.82 16.69
CA ILE A 123 2.59 5.35 18.00
C ILE A 123 3.88 6.15 17.87
N LYS A 124 4.88 5.60 17.16
CA LYS A 124 6.18 6.26 16.96
C LYS A 124 6.04 7.61 16.25
N TYR A 125 5.19 7.67 15.24
CA TYR A 125 5.01 8.87 14.40
C TYR A 125 3.83 9.76 14.83
N TYR A 126 3.11 9.41 15.90
CA TYR A 126 1.97 10.18 16.40
C TYR A 126 2.37 11.62 16.74
N ASN A 127 3.48 11.79 17.44
CA ASN A 127 4.06 13.11 17.77
C ASN A 127 5.29 13.39 16.91
N TYR A 128 5.18 13.19 15.59
CA TYR A 128 6.30 13.43 14.69
C TYR A 128 6.73 14.90 14.71
N ASN A 129 8.01 15.15 14.99
CA ASN A 129 8.56 16.49 14.97
C ASN A 129 8.79 16.95 13.51
N ASP A 130 7.93 17.86 13.03
CA ASP A 130 7.97 18.42 11.69
C ASP A 130 9.30 19.12 11.35
N ASN A 131 10.11 19.50 12.36
CA ASN A 131 11.44 20.11 12.16
C ASN A 131 12.53 19.10 11.82
N LEU A 132 12.25 17.80 11.91
CA LEU A 132 13.17 16.76 11.47
C LEU A 132 13.32 16.73 9.95
N LEU A 133 12.33 17.20 9.17
CA LEU A 133 12.46 17.32 7.72
C LEU A 133 12.94 18.70 7.30
N GLU A 134 13.76 18.73 6.25
CA GLU A 134 14.09 19.98 5.56
C GLU A 134 12.82 20.64 5.01
N ARG A 135 12.75 21.98 5.07
CA ARG A 135 11.56 22.75 4.68
C ARG A 135 11.07 22.42 3.26
N ARG A 136 11.98 22.22 2.32
CA ARG A 136 11.68 21.86 0.92
C ARG A 136 11.02 20.49 0.80
N LEU A 137 11.57 19.48 1.47
CA LEU A 137 11.04 18.11 1.45
C LEU A 137 9.69 18.01 2.18
N ARG A 138 9.54 18.75 3.28
CA ARG A 138 8.26 18.88 3.99
C ARG A 138 7.20 19.48 3.08
N HIS A 139 7.51 20.59 2.41
CA HIS A 139 6.57 21.25 1.49
C HIS A 139 6.16 20.32 0.34
N TYR A 140 7.12 19.57 -0.23
CA TYR A 140 6.82 18.57 -1.24
C TYR A 140 5.86 17.49 -0.72
N LEU A 141 6.12 16.90 0.45
CA LEU A 141 5.25 15.86 1.02
C LEU A 141 3.83 16.39 1.30
N THR A 142 3.71 17.63 1.77
CA THR A 142 2.41 18.24 2.05
C THR A 142 1.62 18.53 0.79
N LEU A 143 2.27 19.04 -0.26
CA LEU A 143 1.64 19.24 -1.56
C LEU A 143 1.22 17.91 -2.18
N PHE A 144 2.07 16.90 -2.08
CA PHE A 144 1.79 15.56 -2.55
C PHE A 144 0.55 14.96 -1.87
N TYR A 145 0.46 15.07 -0.54
CA TYR A 145 -0.74 14.65 0.20
C TYR A 145 -1.99 15.42 -0.25
N GLN A 146 -1.89 16.75 -0.42
CA GLN A 146 -3.02 17.56 -0.88
C GLN A 146 -3.51 17.14 -2.28
N ILE A 147 -2.59 16.90 -3.22
CA ILE A 147 -2.94 16.45 -4.57
C ILE A 147 -3.66 15.09 -4.52
N ILE A 148 -3.09 14.12 -3.80
CA ILE A 148 -3.72 12.79 -3.69
C ILE A 148 -5.05 12.87 -2.97
N HIS A 149 -5.14 13.67 -1.92
CA HIS A 149 -6.38 13.86 -1.17
C HIS A 149 -7.46 14.44 -2.08
N SER A 150 -7.15 15.46 -2.86
CA SER A 150 -8.08 16.07 -3.82
C SER A 150 -8.52 15.08 -4.89
N ILE A 151 -7.57 14.34 -5.50
CA ILE A 151 -7.86 13.34 -6.53
C ILE A 151 -8.73 12.21 -5.97
N SER A 152 -8.31 11.60 -4.86
CA SER A 152 -9.03 10.51 -4.19
C SER A 152 -10.45 10.94 -3.78
N THR A 153 -10.60 12.15 -3.23
CA THR A 153 -11.91 12.67 -2.82
C THR A 153 -12.81 12.96 -4.02
N LEU A 154 -12.27 13.47 -5.12
CA LEU A 154 -13.01 13.69 -6.36
C LEU A 154 -13.52 12.37 -6.94
N PHE A 155 -12.65 11.36 -7.08
CA PHE A 155 -13.06 10.03 -7.55
C PHE A 155 -14.09 9.37 -6.63
N TYR A 156 -13.90 9.47 -5.32
CA TYR A 156 -14.87 8.99 -4.34
C TYR A 156 -16.23 9.69 -4.50
N ARG A 157 -16.27 11.02 -4.60
CA ARG A 157 -17.53 11.76 -4.76
C ARG A 157 -18.24 11.42 -6.07
N LEU A 158 -17.51 11.33 -7.18
CA LEU A 158 -18.09 10.96 -8.48
C LEU A 158 -18.68 9.55 -8.43
N THR A 159 -17.96 8.58 -7.87
CA THR A 159 -18.44 7.19 -7.75
C THR A 159 -19.62 7.05 -6.78
N VAL A 160 -19.64 7.82 -5.69
CA VAL A 160 -20.79 7.86 -4.78
C VAL A 160 -22.02 8.43 -5.50
N LEU A 161 -21.85 9.51 -6.25
CA LEU A 161 -22.94 10.13 -7.00
C LEU A 161 -23.54 9.17 -8.04
N THR A 162 -22.69 8.44 -8.77
CA THR A 162 -23.17 7.46 -9.77
C THR A 162 -23.90 6.29 -9.14
N ILE A 163 -23.41 5.77 -8.00
CA ILE A 163 -24.10 4.69 -7.27
C ILE A 163 -25.44 5.20 -6.71
N LEU A 164 -25.48 6.40 -6.12
CA LEU A 164 -26.73 6.96 -5.58
C LEU A 164 -27.75 7.25 -6.68
N SER A 165 -27.32 7.76 -7.85
CA SER A 165 -28.23 7.96 -8.99
C SER A 165 -28.76 6.63 -9.52
N GLY A 166 -27.91 5.61 -9.61
CA GLY A 166 -28.32 4.27 -10.02
C GLY A 166 -29.32 3.65 -9.04
N TYR A 167 -29.09 3.83 -7.74
CA TYR A 167 -29.99 3.41 -6.69
C TYR A 167 -31.34 4.14 -6.76
N ALA A 168 -31.36 5.46 -6.97
CA ALA A 168 -32.61 6.22 -7.08
C ALA A 168 -33.47 5.77 -8.27
N LEU A 169 -32.86 5.58 -9.44
CA LEU A 169 -33.55 5.07 -10.63
C LEU A 169 -34.13 3.67 -10.38
N PHE A 170 -33.34 2.81 -9.74
CA PHE A 170 -33.78 1.47 -9.37
C PHE A 170 -34.97 1.51 -8.39
N MET A 171 -34.95 2.37 -7.38
CA MET A 171 -36.06 2.51 -6.44
C MET A 171 -37.34 3.01 -7.10
N ILE A 172 -37.25 3.91 -8.09
CA ILE A 172 -38.40 4.36 -8.88
C ILE A 172 -39.01 3.19 -9.64
N HIS A 173 -38.18 2.39 -10.31
CA HIS A 173 -38.65 1.22 -11.07
C HIS A 173 -39.31 0.16 -10.18
N VAL A 174 -38.71 -0.12 -9.03
CA VAL A 174 -39.27 -1.01 -8.01
C VAL A 174 -40.61 -0.48 -7.48
N GLY A 175 -40.76 0.85 -7.36
CA GLY A 175 -42.02 1.49 -7.02
C GLY A 175 -43.11 1.26 -8.07
N TYR A 176 -42.78 1.34 -9.36
CA TYR A 176 -43.72 1.03 -10.45
C TYR A 176 -44.16 -0.43 -10.42
N LEU A 177 -43.25 -1.38 -10.21
CA LEU A 177 -43.59 -2.81 -10.12
C LEU A 177 -44.55 -3.12 -8.95
N TYR A 178 -44.44 -2.37 -7.85
CA TYR A 178 -45.38 -2.46 -6.74
C TYR A 178 -46.76 -1.90 -7.10
N LEU A 179 -46.82 -0.74 -7.78
CA LEU A 179 -48.08 -0.14 -8.23
C LEU A 179 -48.83 -1.01 -9.25
N ASP A 180 -48.10 -1.74 -10.10
CA ASP A 180 -48.66 -2.70 -11.05
C ASP A 180 -49.24 -3.97 -10.39
N GLY A 181 -49.23 -4.05 -9.05
CA GLY A 181 -49.82 -5.15 -8.29
C GLY A 181 -49.03 -6.46 -8.38
N LYS A 182 -47.84 -6.45 -8.99
CA LYS A 182 -47.01 -7.64 -9.12
C LYS A 182 -46.41 -8.07 -7.78
N TRP A 183 -46.27 -7.16 -6.82
CA TRP A 183 -45.53 -7.38 -5.57
C TRP A 183 -46.39 -7.17 -4.33
N ASN A 184 -46.24 -8.07 -3.36
CA ASN A 184 -46.81 -7.86 -2.03
C ASN A 184 -46.04 -6.79 -1.25
N THR A 185 -46.74 -6.04 -0.40
CA THR A 185 -46.16 -5.01 0.50
C THR A 185 -44.97 -5.52 1.31
N PHE A 186 -45.08 -6.73 1.85
CA PHE A 186 -44.02 -7.36 2.64
C PHE A 186 -42.77 -7.66 1.81
N GLN A 187 -42.93 -8.16 0.59
CA GLN A 187 -41.82 -8.45 -0.32
C GLN A 187 -41.11 -7.16 -0.74
N TRP A 188 -41.88 -6.11 -1.04
CA TRP A 188 -41.35 -4.80 -1.36
C TRP A 188 -40.53 -4.20 -0.21
N LEU A 189 -41.02 -4.29 1.03
CA LEU A 189 -40.31 -3.76 2.21
C LEU A 189 -39.02 -4.52 2.51
N LEU A 190 -39.04 -5.86 2.44
CA LEU A 190 -37.82 -6.66 2.57
C LEU A 190 -36.81 -6.33 1.48
N PHE A 191 -37.26 -6.18 0.24
CA PHE A 191 -36.39 -5.88 -0.88
C PHE A 191 -35.72 -4.50 -0.72
N LEU A 192 -36.48 -3.49 -0.35
CA LEU A 192 -35.97 -2.14 -0.06
C LEU A 192 -34.90 -2.18 1.05
N GLN A 193 -35.14 -2.95 2.11
CA GLN A 193 -34.15 -3.14 3.18
C GLN A 193 -32.87 -3.82 2.69
N LEU A 194 -32.97 -4.84 1.83
CA LEU A 194 -31.79 -5.55 1.33
C LEU A 194 -30.94 -4.69 0.37
N TRP A 195 -31.59 -3.93 -0.51
CA TRP A 195 -30.88 -3.05 -1.44
C TRP A 195 -30.27 -1.83 -0.77
N THR A 196 -30.93 -1.27 0.24
CA THR A 196 -30.30 -0.23 1.09
C THR A 196 -29.05 -0.79 1.79
N MET A 197 -29.11 -2.01 2.33
CA MET A 197 -27.93 -2.67 2.92
C MET A 197 -26.81 -2.85 1.89
N LEU A 198 -27.12 -3.31 0.67
CA LEU A 198 -26.15 -3.44 -0.41
C LEU A 198 -25.51 -2.10 -0.78
N LEU A 199 -26.33 -1.04 -0.90
CA LEU A 199 -25.85 0.32 -1.17
C LEU A 199 -24.84 0.77 -0.11
N PHE A 200 -25.17 0.64 1.17
CA PHE A 200 -24.25 1.00 2.25
C PHE A 200 -22.95 0.19 2.21
N ARG A 201 -23.03 -1.10 1.85
CA ARG A 201 -21.85 -1.95 1.69
C ARG A 201 -20.97 -1.53 0.51
N LEU A 202 -21.56 -1.18 -0.62
CA LEU A 202 -20.82 -0.66 -1.78
C LEU A 202 -20.15 0.68 -1.45
N LEU A 203 -20.86 1.60 -0.79
CA LEU A 203 -20.30 2.87 -0.32
C LEU A 203 -19.14 2.67 0.65
N TYR A 204 -19.28 1.70 1.57
CA TYR A 204 -18.21 1.33 2.50
C TYR A 204 -16.97 0.80 1.76
N LEU A 205 -17.16 -0.07 0.76
CA LEU A 205 -16.09 -0.62 -0.06
C LEU A 205 -15.36 0.47 -0.86
N LEU A 206 -16.10 1.42 -1.44
CA LEU A 206 -15.51 2.59 -2.10
C LEU A 206 -14.68 3.42 -1.13
N GLY A 207 -15.17 3.63 0.09
CA GLY A 207 -14.41 4.30 1.14
C GLY A 207 -13.11 3.56 1.46
N GLN A 208 -13.16 2.23 1.59
CA GLN A 208 -11.97 1.42 1.80
C GLN A 208 -10.97 1.53 0.63
N LEU A 209 -11.44 1.45 -0.62
CA LEU A 209 -10.59 1.56 -1.80
C LEU A 209 -9.97 2.95 -1.96
N PHE A 210 -10.73 4.05 -1.88
CA PHE A 210 -10.18 5.36 -2.16
C PHE A 210 -9.49 6.02 -0.95
N LEU A 211 -10.08 5.87 0.25
CA LEU A 211 -9.61 6.59 1.44
C LEU A 211 -8.50 5.87 2.19
N VAL A 212 -8.50 4.54 2.28
CA VAL A 212 -7.39 3.82 2.94
C VAL A 212 -6.16 3.80 2.04
N MET A 213 -6.38 3.60 0.74
CA MET A 213 -5.27 3.47 -0.19
C MET A 213 -4.47 4.75 -0.41
N LYS A 214 -5.11 5.93 -0.38
CA LYS A 214 -4.37 7.21 -0.43
C LYS A 214 -3.34 7.29 0.70
N PHE A 215 -3.66 6.74 1.86
CA PHE A 215 -2.74 6.72 2.99
C PHE A 215 -1.64 5.70 2.82
N LEU A 216 -1.91 4.53 2.23
CA LEU A 216 -0.85 3.59 1.85
C LEU A 216 0.17 4.26 0.92
N LEU A 217 -0.31 4.99 -0.08
CA LEU A 217 0.54 5.72 -1.02
C LEU A 217 1.30 6.86 -0.34
N PHE A 218 0.65 7.63 0.56
CA PHE A 218 1.31 8.63 1.39
C PHE A 218 2.41 8.03 2.27
N ILE A 219 2.15 6.90 2.92
CA ILE A 219 3.15 6.27 3.79
C ILE A 219 4.33 5.82 2.93
N VAL A 220 4.16 5.07 1.84
CA VAL A 220 5.28 4.67 0.96
C VAL A 220 6.15 5.87 0.56
N GLU A 221 5.51 7.00 0.28
CA GLU A 221 6.16 8.24 -0.11
C GLU A 221 6.89 8.97 1.00
N PHE A 222 6.30 8.99 2.20
CA PHE A 222 6.97 9.49 3.39
C PHE A 222 8.33 8.80 3.59
N TRP A 223 8.41 7.50 3.36
CA TRP A 223 9.61 6.70 3.58
C TRP A 223 10.63 6.92 2.48
N ARG A 224 10.14 7.03 1.24
CA ARG A 224 10.97 7.43 0.11
C ARG A 224 11.65 8.78 0.38
N ILE A 225 10.91 9.75 0.92
CA ILE A 225 11.46 11.08 1.24
C ILE A 225 12.49 10.99 2.38
N GLN A 226 12.24 10.22 3.44
CA GLN A 226 13.22 10.00 4.49
C GLN A 226 14.52 9.40 3.93
N PHE A 227 14.39 8.47 2.99
CA PHE A 227 15.53 7.87 2.30
C PHE A 227 16.28 8.89 1.43
N ILE A 228 15.55 9.71 0.66
CA ILE A 228 16.13 10.79 -0.15
C ILE A 228 16.86 11.82 0.72
N LYS A 229 16.33 12.18 1.89
CA LYS A 229 16.98 13.09 2.83
C LYS A 229 18.33 12.55 3.29
N MET A 230 18.36 11.28 3.70
CA MET A 230 19.59 10.59 4.10
C MET A 230 20.60 10.55 2.94
N PHE A 231 20.11 10.28 1.73
CA PHE A 231 20.91 10.30 0.50
C PHE A 231 21.52 11.68 0.18
N GLN A 232 20.73 12.76 0.28
CA GLN A 232 21.22 14.12 0.00
C GLN A 232 22.26 14.56 1.03
N THR A 233 22.00 14.26 2.31
CA THR A 233 22.93 14.59 3.41
C THR A 233 24.30 13.93 3.19
N THR A 234 24.30 12.65 2.80
CA THR A 234 25.54 11.91 2.53
C THR A 234 26.23 12.37 1.24
N GLN A 235 25.49 12.71 0.18
CA GLN A 235 26.07 13.30 -1.02
C GLN A 235 26.75 14.65 -0.76
N ILE A 236 26.13 15.53 0.02
CA ILE A 236 26.73 16.84 0.38
C ILE A 236 28.02 16.62 1.17
N LEU A 237 27.99 15.74 2.17
CA LEU A 237 29.19 15.38 2.94
C LEU A 237 30.31 14.84 2.03
N PHE A 238 29.99 13.96 1.09
CA PHE A 238 30.99 13.43 0.15
C PHE A 238 31.51 14.48 -0.83
N ARG A 239 30.70 15.46 -1.25
CA ARG A 239 31.14 16.57 -2.11
C ARG A 239 32.00 17.59 -1.36
N CYS A 240 31.58 18.03 -0.17
CA CYS A 240 32.37 18.96 0.64
C CYS A 240 33.71 18.37 1.06
N ASN A 241 33.74 17.07 1.39
CA ASN A 241 34.97 16.34 1.72
C ASN A 241 35.83 15.99 0.51
N ARG A 242 35.32 16.15 -0.73
CA ARG A 242 36.16 16.04 -1.92
C ARG A 242 37.13 17.22 -2.02
N ASN A 243 36.70 18.40 -1.57
CA ASN A 243 37.46 19.65 -1.68
C ASN A 243 38.34 19.93 -0.46
N LYS A 244 38.03 19.33 0.71
CA LYS A 244 38.89 19.35 1.89
C LYS A 244 39.63 18.01 2.00
N MET A 245 40.93 18.00 1.72
CA MET A 245 41.81 16.82 1.85
C MET A 245 41.85 16.20 3.27
N ASP A 246 41.22 16.84 4.27
CA ASP A 246 41.41 16.55 5.70
C ASP A 246 40.35 15.66 6.35
N PHE A 247 39.49 14.97 5.60
CA PHE A 247 38.69 13.86 6.18
C PHE A 247 39.54 12.60 6.46
N ASN A 248 40.83 12.80 6.76
CA ASN A 248 41.79 11.77 7.12
C ASN A 248 41.75 11.44 8.62
N ASN A 249 41.06 12.26 9.44
CA ASN A 249 40.80 11.92 10.84
C ASN A 249 39.79 10.76 10.93
N SER A 250 40.29 9.60 11.36
CA SER A 250 39.52 8.37 11.61
C SER A 250 38.27 8.59 12.47
N ILE A 251 38.32 9.59 13.36
CA ILE A 251 37.25 9.97 14.30
C ILE A 251 36.01 10.51 13.55
N ASN A 252 36.17 11.50 12.66
CA ASN A 252 35.04 12.08 11.92
C ASN A 252 34.37 11.05 11.01
N ARG A 253 35.17 10.15 10.44
CA ARG A 253 34.67 9.03 9.63
C ARG A 253 33.87 8.03 10.46
N ARG A 254 34.35 7.70 11.66
CA ARG A 254 33.66 6.78 12.58
C ARG A 254 32.34 7.36 13.07
N LEU A 255 32.30 8.65 13.43
CA LEU A 255 31.09 9.35 13.84
C LEU A 255 30.06 9.41 12.70
N PHE A 256 30.49 9.70 11.48
CA PHE A 256 29.64 9.63 10.29
C PHE A 256 29.04 8.24 10.12
N TRP A 257 29.86 7.19 10.11
CA TRP A 257 29.38 5.81 9.95
C TRP A 257 28.45 5.37 11.07
N GLN A 258 28.69 5.76 12.33
CA GLN A 258 27.77 5.48 13.43
C GLN A 258 26.42 6.17 13.24
N SER A 259 26.43 7.47 12.92
CA SER A 259 25.19 8.23 12.68
C SER A 259 24.41 7.65 11.51
N PHE A 260 25.11 7.40 10.40
CA PHE A 260 24.52 6.82 9.20
C PHE A 260 23.93 5.43 9.45
N HIS A 261 24.70 4.51 10.05
CA HIS A 261 24.26 3.16 10.33
C HIS A 261 23.01 3.14 11.23
N ARG A 262 22.98 4.01 12.25
CA ARG A 262 21.82 4.14 13.14
C ARG A 262 20.59 4.64 12.39
N GLN A 263 20.72 5.64 11.53
CA GLN A 263 19.60 6.18 10.75
C GLN A 263 19.09 5.18 9.71
N TYR A 264 20.00 4.52 8.98
CA TYR A 264 19.63 3.50 8.00
C TYR A 264 18.92 2.32 8.64
N LEU A 265 19.47 1.78 9.74
CA LEU A 265 18.85 0.66 10.44
C LEU A 265 17.48 1.03 11.02
N ALA A 266 17.33 2.24 11.56
CA ALA A 266 16.02 2.70 12.02
C ALA A 266 15.00 2.70 10.87
N LEU A 267 15.34 3.29 9.72
CA LEU A 267 14.48 3.30 8.54
C LEU A 267 14.21 1.89 8.00
N TYR A 268 15.21 1.00 7.99
CA TYR A 268 15.04 -0.37 7.54
C TYR A 268 14.10 -1.17 8.47
N LEU A 269 14.32 -1.09 9.78
CA LEU A 269 13.47 -1.75 10.78
C LEU A 269 12.04 -1.26 10.71
N ASP A 270 11.88 0.04 10.59
CA ASP A 270 10.57 0.64 10.41
C ASP A 270 9.95 0.06 9.10
N THR A 271 10.69 -0.04 7.99
CA THR A 271 10.14 -0.42 6.66
C THR A 271 9.72 -1.87 6.68
N TRP A 272 10.51 -2.70 7.35
CA TRP A 272 10.22 -4.11 7.59
C TRP A 272 8.96 -4.30 8.44
N LYS A 273 8.76 -3.49 9.49
CA LYS A 273 7.52 -3.48 10.27
C LYS A 273 6.31 -3.12 9.40
N PHE A 274 6.46 -2.16 8.50
CA PHE A 274 5.40 -1.77 7.56
C PHE A 274 5.12 -2.87 6.55
N ASP A 275 6.15 -3.52 6.01
CA ASP A 275 6.04 -4.66 5.10
C ASP A 275 5.25 -5.79 5.74
N ASP A 276 5.60 -6.21 6.96
CA ASP A 276 4.91 -7.33 7.62
C ASP A 276 3.40 -7.07 7.85
N ALA A 277 3.02 -5.82 8.09
CA ALA A 277 1.62 -5.41 8.22
C ALA A 277 0.87 -5.43 6.88
N ILE A 278 1.48 -4.92 5.81
CA ILE A 278 0.78 -4.62 4.54
C ILE A 278 0.95 -5.70 3.49
N ARG A 279 1.90 -6.61 3.66
CA ARG A 279 2.17 -7.71 2.74
C ARG A 279 0.92 -8.51 2.37
N ILE A 280 0.04 -8.80 3.33
CA ILE A 280 -1.24 -9.50 3.06
C ILE A 280 -2.27 -8.60 2.36
N VAL A 281 -2.27 -7.31 2.69
CA VAL A 281 -3.11 -6.30 2.05
C VAL A 281 -2.73 -6.16 0.58
N LEU A 282 -1.43 -6.13 0.24
CA LEU A 282 -0.95 -6.08 -1.14
C LEU A 282 -1.37 -7.30 -1.96
N VAL A 283 -1.35 -8.51 -1.38
CA VAL A 283 -1.84 -9.72 -2.06
C VAL A 283 -3.34 -9.61 -2.34
N ALA A 284 -4.11 -9.25 -1.32
CA ALA A 284 -5.56 -9.08 -1.43
C ALA A 284 -5.90 -8.08 -2.54
N MET A 285 -5.22 -6.94 -2.56
CA MET A 285 -5.40 -5.91 -3.58
C MET A 285 -5.03 -6.41 -4.97
N GLU A 286 -3.89 -7.08 -5.14
CA GLU A 286 -3.49 -7.61 -6.45
C GLU A 286 -4.46 -8.66 -7.00
N MET A 287 -4.97 -9.53 -6.14
CA MET A 287 -5.96 -10.53 -6.53
C MET A 287 -7.27 -9.85 -6.96
N ALA A 288 -7.71 -8.81 -6.26
CA ALA A 288 -8.87 -8.02 -6.64
C ALA A 288 -8.67 -7.23 -7.95
N ALA A 289 -7.47 -6.68 -8.21
CA ALA A 289 -7.15 -6.02 -9.48
C ALA A 289 -7.15 -7.01 -10.65
N LYS A 290 -6.56 -8.19 -10.46
CA LYS A 290 -6.50 -9.23 -11.48
C LYS A 290 -7.89 -9.79 -11.80
N SER A 291 -8.75 -10.00 -10.79
CA SER A 291 -10.14 -10.35 -11.07
C SER A 291 -10.86 -9.22 -11.80
N ALA A 292 -10.67 -7.96 -11.37
CA ALA A 292 -11.35 -6.81 -12.00
C ALA A 292 -11.02 -6.66 -13.48
N ILE A 293 -9.76 -6.85 -13.89
CA ILE A 293 -9.38 -6.75 -15.31
C ILE A 293 -9.91 -7.94 -16.12
N ILE A 294 -9.88 -9.16 -15.57
CA ILE A 294 -10.47 -10.34 -16.23
C ILE A 294 -11.97 -10.10 -16.43
N ASP A 295 -12.68 -9.76 -15.36
CA ASP A 295 -14.11 -9.53 -15.40
C ASP A 295 -14.47 -8.36 -16.32
N CYS A 296 -13.65 -7.31 -16.37
CA CYS A 296 -13.81 -6.20 -17.31
C CYS A 296 -13.70 -6.67 -18.77
N THR A 297 -12.69 -7.48 -19.11
CA THR A 297 -12.51 -7.98 -20.48
C THR A 297 -13.65 -8.89 -20.92
N VAL A 298 -14.08 -9.80 -20.04
CA VAL A 298 -15.21 -10.70 -20.30
C VAL A 298 -16.51 -9.91 -20.40
N PHE A 299 -16.75 -8.96 -19.50
CA PHE A 299 -17.95 -8.13 -19.52
C PHE A 299 -18.07 -7.32 -20.81
N VAL A 300 -17.00 -6.63 -21.23
CA VAL A 300 -16.95 -5.86 -22.48
C VAL A 300 -17.25 -6.74 -23.68
N SER A 301 -16.66 -7.93 -23.74
CA SER A 301 -16.83 -8.84 -24.87
C SER A 301 -18.25 -9.36 -25.07
N LYS A 302 -19.07 -9.34 -24.01
CA LYS A 302 -20.44 -9.85 -24.04
C LYS A 302 -21.48 -8.74 -24.25
N GLN A 303 -21.08 -7.47 -24.34
CA GLN A 303 -22.01 -6.38 -24.63
C GLN A 303 -22.25 -6.24 -26.13
N LEU A 304 -23.52 -6.28 -26.55
CA LEU A 304 -23.94 -5.94 -27.91
C LEU A 304 -23.91 -4.42 -28.18
N ARG A 305 -24.17 -3.60 -27.17
CA ARG A 305 -24.14 -2.13 -27.25
C ARG A 305 -23.49 -1.51 -26.02
N ILE A 306 -22.70 -0.45 -26.23
CA ILE A 306 -22.05 0.28 -25.13
C ILE A 306 -22.96 1.44 -24.72
N ASN A 307 -23.69 1.24 -23.62
CA ASN A 307 -24.50 2.28 -22.99
C ASN A 307 -23.68 3.03 -21.92
N LEU A 308 -24.20 4.18 -21.47
CA LEU A 308 -23.57 4.98 -20.42
C LEU A 308 -23.31 4.18 -19.13
N HIS A 309 -24.24 3.30 -18.71
CA HIS A 309 -24.04 2.42 -17.56
C HIS A 309 -22.92 1.38 -17.77
N ASN A 310 -22.82 0.81 -18.98
CA ASN A 310 -21.74 -0.11 -19.33
C ASN A 310 -20.38 0.59 -19.25
N THR A 311 -20.29 1.81 -19.77
CA THR A 311 -19.08 2.64 -19.69
C THR A 311 -18.68 2.91 -18.24
N PHE A 312 -19.63 3.17 -17.35
CA PHE A 312 -19.34 3.36 -15.92
C PHE A 312 -18.79 2.09 -15.25
N VAL A 313 -19.37 0.92 -15.52
CA VAL A 313 -18.87 -0.36 -14.99
C VAL A 313 -17.45 -0.63 -15.47
N ILE A 314 -17.20 -0.43 -16.77
CA ILE A 314 -15.86 -0.60 -17.37
C ILE A 314 -14.85 0.35 -16.74
N LEU A 315 -15.22 1.62 -16.60
CA LEU A 315 -14.36 2.64 -15.99
C LEU A 315 -14.07 2.31 -14.51
N TRP A 316 -15.07 1.80 -13.78
CA TRP A 316 -14.89 1.37 -12.40
C TRP A 316 -13.91 0.19 -12.27
N LEU A 317 -14.12 -0.89 -13.01
CA LEU A 317 -13.23 -2.06 -13.00
C LEU A 317 -11.81 -1.71 -13.47
N GLY A 318 -11.69 -0.94 -14.56
CA GLY A 318 -10.41 -0.47 -15.08
C GLY A 318 -9.66 0.44 -14.10
N SER A 319 -10.39 1.29 -13.37
CA SER A 319 -9.79 2.18 -12.37
C SER A 319 -9.16 1.42 -11.21
N ALA A 320 -9.78 0.33 -10.73
CA ALA A 320 -9.24 -0.49 -9.65
C ALA A 320 -7.88 -1.11 -10.05
N PHE A 321 -7.78 -1.61 -11.29
CA PHE A 321 -6.53 -2.14 -11.84
C PHE A 321 -5.45 -1.05 -11.97
N ALA A 322 -5.78 0.07 -12.62
CA ALA A 322 -4.85 1.17 -12.83
C ALA A 322 -4.28 1.70 -11.49
N TYR A 323 -5.15 1.80 -10.49
CA TYR A 323 -4.81 2.31 -9.18
C TYR A 323 -3.77 1.44 -8.45
N ILE A 324 -3.89 0.11 -8.49
CA ILE A 324 -2.91 -0.79 -7.89
C ILE A 324 -1.56 -0.72 -8.61
N LYS A 325 -1.56 -0.54 -9.93
CA LYS A 325 -0.31 -0.33 -10.67
C LYS A 325 0.37 0.98 -10.32
N VAL A 326 -0.38 2.04 -10.02
CA VAL A 326 0.19 3.29 -9.47
C VAL A 326 0.86 3.03 -8.12
N ILE A 327 0.21 2.32 -7.19
CA ILE A 327 0.83 1.95 -5.91
C ILE A 327 2.14 1.20 -6.14
N TYR A 328 2.16 0.17 -7.00
CA TYR A 328 3.38 -0.59 -7.25
C TYR A 328 4.50 0.23 -7.89
N SER A 329 4.17 1.16 -8.78
CA SER A 329 5.15 2.10 -9.32
C SER A 329 5.85 2.87 -8.21
N HIS A 330 5.09 3.40 -7.24
CA HIS A 330 5.65 4.11 -6.09
C HIS A 330 6.44 3.19 -5.14
N VAL A 331 5.91 2.00 -4.81
CA VAL A 331 6.58 1.02 -3.94
C VAL A 331 7.92 0.57 -4.53
N SER A 332 7.97 0.33 -5.84
CA SER A 332 9.18 -0.12 -6.54
C SER A 332 10.33 0.91 -6.50
N SER A 333 10.03 2.17 -6.16
CA SER A 333 11.05 3.21 -6.06
C SER A 333 11.97 3.01 -4.84
N LEU A 334 11.49 2.44 -3.74
CA LEU A 334 12.26 2.20 -2.52
C LEU A 334 13.52 1.34 -2.75
N PRO A 335 13.43 0.12 -3.33
CA PRO A 335 14.61 -0.70 -3.59
C PRO A 335 15.56 -0.06 -4.61
N PHE A 336 15.02 0.69 -5.59
CA PHE A 336 15.84 1.41 -6.56
C PHE A 336 16.74 2.46 -5.89
N TYR A 337 16.19 3.26 -4.96
CA TYR A 337 17.00 4.22 -4.21
C TYR A 337 18.00 3.52 -3.30
N ASN A 338 17.64 2.40 -2.66
CA ASN A 338 18.57 1.61 -1.84
C ASN A 338 19.77 1.12 -2.67
N GLN A 339 19.52 0.58 -3.87
CA GLN A 339 20.58 0.14 -4.77
C GLN A 339 21.48 1.30 -5.21
N ARG A 340 20.91 2.42 -5.68
CA ARG A 340 21.69 3.60 -6.09
C ARG A 340 22.54 4.15 -4.94
N TYR A 341 21.99 4.12 -3.73
CA TYR A 341 22.69 4.59 -2.55
C TYR A 341 23.83 3.66 -2.14
N SER A 342 23.61 2.35 -2.18
CA SER A 342 24.68 1.36 -1.94
C SER A 342 25.84 1.52 -2.91
N GLN A 343 25.57 1.75 -4.20
CA GLN A 343 26.58 2.01 -5.23
C GLN A 343 27.39 3.29 -4.93
N LEU A 344 26.73 4.36 -4.47
CA LEU A 344 27.42 5.60 -4.12
C LEU A 344 28.35 5.44 -2.93
N ILE A 345 27.90 4.72 -1.89
CA ILE A 345 28.74 4.41 -0.73
C ILE A 345 29.91 3.51 -1.15
N MET A 346 29.66 2.49 -2.00
CA MET A 346 30.69 1.59 -2.49
C MET A 346 31.75 2.33 -3.31
N ASN A 347 31.34 3.20 -4.22
CA ASN A 347 32.22 4.05 -5.01
C ASN A 347 33.05 5.00 -4.13
N TRP A 348 32.44 5.57 -3.10
CA TRP A 348 33.16 6.42 -2.16
C TRP A 348 34.18 5.62 -1.35
N ASN A 349 33.81 4.45 -0.84
CA ASN A 349 34.72 3.54 -0.14
C ASN A 349 35.91 3.16 -1.03
N ALA A 350 35.66 2.74 -2.28
CA ALA A 350 36.72 2.43 -3.25
C ALA A 350 37.71 3.59 -3.43
N ARG A 351 37.22 4.82 -3.56
CA ARG A 351 38.08 6.02 -3.66
C ARG A 351 38.90 6.27 -2.40
N THR A 352 38.30 6.12 -1.22
CA THR A 352 39.04 6.29 0.04
C THR A 352 40.11 5.20 0.22
N TYR A 353 39.88 3.97 -0.27
CA TYR A 353 40.90 2.93 -0.30
C TYR A 353 42.05 3.28 -1.23
N TRP A 354 41.73 3.72 -2.45
CA TRP A 354 42.73 4.14 -3.44
C TRP A 354 43.63 5.27 -2.92
N GLN A 355 43.03 6.33 -2.37
CA GLN A 355 43.77 7.45 -1.79
C GLN A 355 44.71 7.02 -0.65
N ARG A 356 44.27 6.09 0.20
CA ARG A 356 45.08 5.54 1.29
C ARG A 356 46.20 4.65 0.79
N PHE A 357 45.97 3.92 -0.29
CA PHE A 357 47.01 3.13 -0.94
C PHE A 357 48.11 4.04 -1.48
N CYS A 358 47.75 5.09 -2.23
CA CYS A 358 48.70 6.08 -2.75
C CYS A 358 49.48 6.80 -1.64
N THR A 359 48.80 7.26 -0.56
CA THR A 359 49.49 7.93 0.56
C THR A 359 50.40 6.99 1.36
N ARG A 360 50.03 5.71 1.52
CA ARG A 360 50.92 4.71 2.15
C ARG A 360 52.14 4.41 1.28
N GLN A 361 51.96 4.35 -0.03
CA GLN A 361 53.05 4.16 -0.97
C GLN A 361 54.01 5.36 -0.94
N GLN A 362 53.47 6.58 -0.93
CA GLN A 362 54.26 7.80 -0.83
C GLN A 362 54.96 7.95 0.52
N GLN A 363 54.32 7.54 1.62
CA GLN A 363 54.97 7.50 2.93
C GLN A 363 56.06 6.42 3.01
N ARG A 364 55.90 5.25 2.38
CA ARG A 364 56.96 4.24 2.32
C ARG A 364 58.21 4.75 1.60
N LEU A 365 58.03 5.60 0.59
CA LEU A 365 59.14 6.27 -0.11
C LEU A 365 59.82 7.37 0.72
N LEU A 366 59.15 7.89 1.75
CA LEU A 366 59.66 8.99 2.61
C LEU A 366 60.14 8.53 4.00
N GLN A 367 60.03 7.23 4.32
CA GLN A 367 60.16 6.73 5.70
C GLN A 367 61.35 5.79 5.89
N GLU A 368 62.54 6.23 5.49
CA GLU A 368 63.82 5.58 5.82
C GLU A 368 64.40 6.03 7.19
N SER A 369 63.78 6.96 7.93
CA SER A 369 64.46 7.67 9.04
C SER A 369 63.64 7.91 10.33
N SER A 370 62.81 6.95 10.81
CA SER A 370 62.05 7.19 12.07
C SER A 370 61.98 6.01 13.06
N SER A 371 61.95 6.38 14.35
CA SER A 371 62.21 5.56 15.54
C SER A 371 61.14 4.50 15.91
N SER A 372 61.56 3.52 16.72
CA SER A 372 60.84 2.26 17.05
C SER A 372 59.56 2.40 17.90
N SER A 373 59.28 3.57 18.47
CA SER A 373 58.05 3.83 19.23
C SER A 373 56.87 4.21 18.33
N TRP A 374 57.14 4.95 17.25
CA TRP A 374 56.13 5.36 16.26
C TRP A 374 55.61 4.19 15.43
N THR A 375 56.41 3.14 15.24
CA THR A 375 56.00 1.93 14.52
C THR A 375 54.90 1.17 15.27
N LYS A 376 54.99 1.01 16.60
CA LYS A 376 53.94 0.32 17.40
C LYS A 376 52.59 1.05 17.36
N LEU A 377 52.58 2.37 17.53
CA LEU A 377 51.37 3.18 17.44
C LEU A 377 50.76 3.15 16.02
N LYS A 378 51.61 3.18 14.98
CA LYS A 378 51.21 3.06 13.57
C LYS A 378 50.56 1.70 13.27
N HIS A 379 51.07 0.62 13.85
CA HIS A 379 50.51 -0.73 13.69
C HIS A 379 49.17 -0.89 14.41
N PHE A 380 49.03 -0.34 15.61
CA PHE A 380 47.76 -0.33 16.35
C PHE A 380 46.67 0.45 15.59
N ASN A 381 46.99 1.66 15.13
CA ASN A 381 46.08 2.46 14.32
C ASN A 381 45.71 1.78 13.00
N ALA A 382 46.65 1.07 12.36
CA ALA A 382 46.38 0.30 11.15
C ALA A 382 45.37 -0.85 11.40
N ARG A 383 45.45 -1.54 12.54
CA ARG A 383 44.47 -2.59 12.92
C ARG A 383 43.07 -2.03 13.17
N ILE A 384 42.95 -0.91 13.89
CA ILE A 384 41.65 -0.25 14.11
C ILE A 384 41.03 0.16 12.77
N ILE A 385 41.83 0.78 11.91
CA ILE A 385 41.38 1.19 10.59
C ILE A 385 40.92 -0.01 9.75
N LEU A 386 41.65 -1.12 9.78
CA LEU A 386 41.30 -2.35 9.08
C LEU A 386 39.97 -2.92 9.59
N ARG A 387 39.75 -2.93 10.91
CA ARG A 387 38.49 -3.36 11.52
C ARG A 387 37.31 -2.50 11.05
N ASP A 388 37.46 -1.18 11.05
CA ASP A 388 36.40 -0.27 10.59
C ASP A 388 36.09 -0.45 9.10
N VAL A 389 37.14 -0.73 8.31
CA VAL A 389 37.07 -1.02 6.87
C VAL A 389 36.28 -2.30 6.62
N ILE A 390 36.65 -3.39 7.29
CA ILE A 390 35.95 -4.68 7.22
C ILE A 390 34.49 -4.50 7.62
N LYS A 391 34.24 -3.80 8.74
CA LYS A 391 32.87 -3.52 9.22
C LYS A 391 32.05 -2.73 8.19
N SER A 392 32.61 -1.69 7.58
CA SER A 392 31.90 -0.89 6.57
C SER A 392 31.63 -1.68 5.29
N ASN A 393 32.58 -2.52 4.85
CA ASN A 393 32.42 -3.33 3.65
C ASN A 393 31.36 -4.41 3.87
N LEU A 394 31.40 -5.09 5.02
CA LEU A 394 30.40 -6.07 5.40
C LEU A 394 29.01 -5.42 5.47
N PHE A 395 28.90 -4.23 6.07
CA PHE A 395 27.64 -3.50 6.09
C PHE A 395 27.13 -3.12 4.70
N ILE A 396 28.00 -2.69 3.76
CA ILE A 396 27.59 -2.39 2.39
C ILE A 396 27.11 -3.65 1.67
N GLN A 397 27.81 -4.78 1.85
CA GLN A 397 27.37 -6.08 1.31
C GLN A 397 26.02 -6.49 1.88
N THR A 398 25.80 -6.27 3.18
CA THR A 398 24.48 -6.48 3.80
C THR A 398 23.45 -5.53 3.19
N MET A 399 23.77 -4.25 3.00
CA MET A 399 22.86 -3.26 2.42
C MET A 399 22.46 -3.58 0.97
N THR A 400 23.38 -4.12 0.16
CA THR A 400 23.11 -4.56 -1.22
C THR A 400 22.26 -5.83 -1.26
N ASN A 401 22.45 -6.72 -0.29
CA ASN A 401 21.76 -8.01 -0.24
C ASN A 401 20.43 -7.93 0.53
N ASN A 402 20.22 -6.89 1.34
CA ASN A 402 18.99 -6.69 2.09
C ASN A 402 17.85 -6.30 1.16
N LEU A 403 16.72 -6.96 1.33
CA LEU A 403 15.45 -6.63 0.68
C LEU A 403 14.85 -5.36 1.30
N PHE A 404 15.41 -4.20 0.96
CA PHE A 404 14.88 -2.89 1.36
C PHE A 404 13.70 -2.51 0.45
N GLY A 405 12.48 -2.75 0.90
CA GLY A 405 11.26 -2.50 0.14
C GLY A 405 10.08 -3.28 0.71
N LEU A 406 9.08 -3.52 -0.13
CA LEU A 406 7.89 -4.28 0.26
C LEU A 406 7.77 -5.57 -0.56
N ASN A 407 7.21 -6.58 0.07
CA ASN A 407 6.84 -7.86 -0.50
C ASN A 407 5.33 -7.90 -0.76
N CYS A 408 4.94 -8.49 -1.88
CA CYS A 408 3.56 -8.89 -2.11
C CYS A 408 3.39 -10.34 -1.64
N GLY A 409 2.90 -10.54 -0.42
CA GLY A 409 2.81 -11.87 0.17
C GLY A 409 4.18 -12.53 0.36
N GLN A 410 4.18 -13.85 0.40
CA GLN A 410 5.39 -14.65 0.21
C GLN A 410 5.73 -14.84 -1.28
N ILE A 411 5.02 -14.14 -2.18
CA ILE A 411 5.03 -14.44 -3.62
C ILE A 411 6.23 -13.78 -4.28
N PHE A 412 6.44 -12.47 -4.09
CA PHE A 412 7.58 -11.77 -4.67
C PHE A 412 7.90 -10.44 -3.97
N PHE A 413 9.15 -10.01 -4.12
CA PHE A 413 9.63 -8.70 -3.72
C PHE A 413 9.40 -7.66 -4.83
N ILE A 414 8.82 -6.51 -4.48
CA ILE A 414 8.38 -5.49 -5.45
C ILE A 414 9.59 -4.65 -5.89
N THR A 415 10.22 -5.04 -6.98
CA THR A 415 11.27 -4.26 -7.67
C THR A 415 10.73 -3.60 -8.93
N ARG A 416 11.47 -2.63 -9.49
CA ARG A 416 11.11 -2.02 -10.79
C ARG A 416 11.00 -3.06 -11.92
N TYR A 417 11.90 -4.05 -11.93
CA TYR A 417 11.88 -5.13 -12.91
C TYR A 417 10.64 -6.00 -12.74
N LYS A 418 10.35 -6.43 -11.50
CA LYS A 418 9.14 -7.22 -11.22
C LYS A 418 7.85 -6.47 -11.50
N TYR A 419 7.82 -5.15 -11.27
CA TYR A 419 6.71 -4.30 -11.66
C TYR A 419 6.47 -4.30 -13.18
N LEU A 420 7.53 -4.12 -13.98
CA LEU A 420 7.43 -4.17 -15.45
C LEU A 420 7.02 -5.57 -15.94
N GLU A 421 7.58 -6.62 -15.36
CA GLU A 421 7.21 -8.01 -15.65
C GLU A 421 5.72 -8.27 -15.36
N LEU A 422 5.21 -7.82 -14.21
CA LEU A 422 3.79 -7.92 -13.87
C LEU A 422 2.91 -7.17 -14.87
N LEU A 423 3.29 -5.97 -15.27
CA LEU A 423 2.55 -5.18 -16.26
C LEU A 423 2.49 -5.91 -17.60
N LEU A 424 3.62 -6.46 -18.06
CA LEU A 424 3.70 -7.25 -19.29
C LEU A 424 2.84 -8.52 -19.20
N MET A 425 2.89 -9.24 -18.07
CA MET A 425 2.04 -10.41 -17.86
C MET A 425 0.55 -10.07 -17.87
N ASP A 426 0.16 -8.94 -17.27
CA ASP A 426 -1.24 -8.49 -17.28
C ASP A 426 -1.70 -8.11 -18.69
N VAL A 427 -0.84 -7.45 -19.49
CA VAL A 427 -1.13 -7.18 -20.91
C VAL A 427 -1.28 -8.48 -21.69
N MET A 428 -0.39 -9.46 -21.51
CA MET A 428 -0.51 -10.76 -22.15
C MET A 428 -1.79 -11.49 -21.72
N LEU A 429 -2.16 -11.40 -20.45
CA LEU A 429 -3.39 -12.00 -19.94
C LEU A 429 -4.62 -11.37 -20.59
N ILE A 430 -4.69 -10.04 -20.69
CA ILE A 430 -5.75 -9.32 -21.42
C ILE A 430 -5.80 -9.80 -22.87
N LEU A 431 -4.66 -9.90 -23.56
CA LEU A 431 -4.59 -10.37 -24.94
C LEU A 431 -5.04 -11.82 -25.11
N LEU A 432 -4.68 -12.71 -24.18
CA LEU A 432 -5.09 -14.12 -24.21
C LEU A 432 -6.60 -14.26 -24.02
N PHE A 433 -7.19 -13.52 -23.09
CA PHE A 433 -8.64 -13.48 -22.91
C PHE A 433 -9.33 -12.89 -24.13
N TYR A 434 -8.84 -11.77 -24.66
CA TYR A 434 -9.38 -11.17 -25.87
C TYR A 434 -9.34 -12.16 -27.06
N LYS A 435 -8.19 -12.82 -27.28
CA LYS A 435 -8.03 -13.83 -28.34
C LYS A 435 -9.02 -14.98 -28.18
N LYS A 436 -9.16 -15.52 -26.97
CA LYS A 436 -10.06 -16.66 -26.70
C LYS A 436 -11.53 -16.31 -26.87
N ILE A 437 -11.91 -15.05 -26.64
CA ILE A 437 -13.30 -14.58 -26.74
C ILE A 437 -13.66 -14.06 -28.15
N CYS A 438 -12.68 -13.59 -28.93
CA CYS A 438 -12.95 -13.11 -30.30
C CYS A 438 -12.78 -14.18 -31.39
N LEU A 439 -12.06 -15.29 -31.12
CA LEU A 439 -11.86 -16.39 -32.08
C LEU A 439 -12.76 -17.61 -31.84
N TYR A 440 -13.63 -17.56 -30.82
CA TYR A 440 -14.71 -18.50 -30.53
C TYR A 440 -15.98 -17.70 -30.27
#